data_AF-A0A536CVC3-F1
#
_entry.id   AF-A0A536CVC3-F1
#
_cell.length_a   1.000
_cell.length_b   1.000
_cell.length_c   1.000
_cell.angle_alpha   90.00
_cell.angle_beta   90.00
_cell.angle_gamma   90.00
#
_symmetry.space_group_name_H-M   'P 1'
#
loop_
_entity.id
_entity.type
_entity.pdbx_description
1 polymer ?
#
loop_
_entity_poly.entity_id
_entity_poly.type
_entity_poly.pdbx_seq_one_letter_code
_entity_poly.pdbx_strand_id
1 'polypeptide(L)'
;MQRWLSSFVAVLMLVSAQPVLAAQPEQGVIKDFVNPTPPPCNNPEGIAASPDGLIYAAGLSGNICVYTLDGELTRVIPVAANHALLGELFVAGQGLYVADNNPGFAGGRVIRVDPRSGAVTVLATGFRNTNAITQDHHGTLYVSDSFPNAAGEGEIYTVSPSGGRALWAHSPLLAPHGFPGFGANGVAFDRT
;
A
#
# COMPACT_ATOMS: atom_id res chain seq x y z
N MET A 1 -59.40 -12.72 16.80
CA MET A 1 -58.48 -11.57 17.00
C MET A 1 -57.00 -11.95 16.73
N GLN A 2 -56.71 -12.88 15.79
CA GLN A 2 -55.37 -13.48 15.70
C GLN A 2 -54.82 -13.56 14.26
N ARG A 3 -55.42 -12.83 13.31
CA ARG A 3 -55.01 -12.82 11.89
C ARG A 3 -54.33 -11.52 11.42
N TRP A 4 -54.17 -10.55 12.32
CA TRP A 4 -53.60 -9.23 12.00
C TRP A 4 -52.24 -8.97 12.66
N LEU A 5 -51.72 -9.89 13.49
CA LEU A 5 -50.38 -9.75 14.08
C LEU A 5 -49.27 -10.32 13.18
N SER A 6 -49.58 -11.23 12.26
CA SER A 6 -48.57 -11.91 11.44
C SER A 6 -47.99 -11.05 10.32
N SER A 7 -48.74 -10.07 9.82
CA SER A 7 -48.30 -9.19 8.72
C SER A 7 -47.37 -8.06 9.18
N PHE A 8 -47.46 -7.64 10.44
CA PHE A 8 -46.62 -6.55 10.97
C PHE A 8 -45.18 -6.99 11.28
N VAL A 9 -44.97 -8.27 11.63
CA VAL A 9 -43.63 -8.81 11.92
C VAL A 9 -42.82 -9.01 10.63
N ALA A 10 -43.47 -9.38 9.51
CA ALA A 10 -42.80 -9.53 8.23
C ALA A 10 -42.32 -8.19 7.64
N VAL A 11 -43.12 -7.12 7.79
CA VAL A 11 -42.75 -5.77 7.32
C VAL A 11 -41.62 -5.17 8.17
N LEU A 12 -41.57 -5.44 9.48
CA LEU A 12 -40.48 -4.95 10.33
C LEU A 12 -39.15 -5.68 10.09
N MET A 13 -39.18 -6.97 9.71
CA MET A 13 -37.96 -7.73 9.37
C MET A 13 -37.43 -7.46 7.95
N LEU A 14 -38.26 -6.93 7.04
CA LEU A 14 -37.84 -6.54 5.69
C LEU A 14 -37.17 -5.15 5.65
N VAL A 15 -37.36 -4.32 6.68
CA VAL A 15 -36.72 -2.99 6.77
C VAL A 15 -35.36 -3.03 7.46
N SER A 16 -35.06 -4.08 8.25
CA SER A 16 -33.78 -4.22 8.96
C SER A 16 -32.64 -4.85 8.14
N ALA A 17 -32.92 -5.26 6.89
CA ALA A 17 -31.95 -5.93 6.02
C ALA A 17 -31.50 -5.08 4.85
N GLN A 18 -31.64 -3.74 4.92
CA GLN A 18 -30.78 -2.92 4.10
C GLN A 18 -29.39 -3.08 4.69
N PRO A 19 -28.42 -3.72 3.99
CA PRO A 19 -27.05 -3.43 4.35
C PRO A 19 -26.99 -1.91 4.32
N VAL A 20 -26.47 -1.32 5.39
CA VAL A 20 -25.96 0.04 5.31
C VAL A 20 -24.96 -0.06 4.15
N LEU A 21 -25.42 0.24 2.93
CA LEU A 21 -24.54 0.70 1.89
C LEU A 21 -23.98 1.95 2.54
N ALA A 22 -22.86 1.80 3.23
CA ALA A 22 -22.00 2.92 3.53
C ALA A 22 -21.95 3.69 2.22
N ALA A 23 -22.44 4.94 2.25
CA ALA A 23 -22.58 5.76 1.07
C ALA A 23 -21.26 5.64 0.32
N GLN A 24 -21.28 4.99 -0.85
CA GLN A 24 -20.05 4.84 -1.60
C GLN A 24 -19.57 6.27 -1.90
N PRO A 25 -18.28 6.57 -1.69
CA PRO A 25 -17.78 7.91 -1.93
C PRO A 25 -18.19 8.34 -3.34
N GLU A 26 -18.80 9.52 -3.44
CA GLU A 26 -19.25 10.04 -4.72
C GLU A 26 -18.05 10.10 -5.67
N GLN A 27 -18.18 9.42 -6.80
CA GLN A 27 -17.10 9.36 -7.77
C GLN A 27 -16.81 10.76 -8.30
N GLY A 28 -15.53 11.14 -8.33
CA GLY A 28 -15.10 12.47 -8.77
C GLY A 28 -15.08 13.55 -7.68
N VAL A 29 -15.41 13.21 -6.44
CA VAL A 29 -15.23 14.11 -5.28
C VAL A 29 -13.85 13.90 -4.68
N ILE A 30 -13.09 14.99 -4.55
CA ILE A 30 -11.82 15.03 -3.81
C ILE A 30 -12.13 15.44 -2.38
N LYS A 31 -11.69 14.63 -1.42
CA LYS A 31 -11.84 14.91 0.01
C LYS A 31 -10.52 14.67 0.72
N ASP A 32 -10.07 15.67 1.46
CA ASP A 32 -9.02 15.49 2.45
C ASP A 32 -9.62 14.72 3.64
N PHE A 33 -9.05 13.56 3.95
CA PHE A 33 -9.50 12.75 5.09
C PHE A 33 -8.48 12.74 6.25
N VAL A 34 -7.18 12.88 5.96
CA VAL A 34 -6.14 12.94 6.99
C VAL A 34 -4.98 13.83 6.54
N ASN A 35 -4.40 14.56 7.50
CA ASN A 35 -3.11 15.25 7.35
C ASN A 35 -2.17 14.77 8.47
N PRO A 36 -1.41 13.68 8.26
CA PRO A 36 -0.60 13.08 9.31
C PRO A 36 0.50 14.03 9.79
N THR A 37 0.49 14.35 11.08
CA THR A 37 1.53 15.20 11.68
C THR A 37 2.70 14.36 12.23
N PRO A 38 3.95 14.82 12.11
CA PRO A 38 5.11 14.17 12.75
C PRO A 38 5.09 14.22 14.28
N PRO A 39 5.65 13.20 14.96
CA PRO A 39 5.49 11.73 14.80
C PRO A 39 4.10 11.23 15.31
N PRO A 40 3.63 10.00 14.98
CA PRO A 40 4.39 8.83 14.47
C PRO A 40 4.22 8.51 12.97
N CYS A 41 3.53 9.35 12.20
CA CYS A 41 3.13 9.05 10.81
C CYS A 41 3.63 10.10 9.80
N ASN A 42 4.83 10.63 10.00
CA ASN A 42 5.33 11.74 9.20
C ASN A 42 5.59 11.36 7.74
N ASN A 43 5.28 12.31 6.84
CA ASN A 43 5.63 12.28 5.42
C ASN A 43 5.15 11.01 4.71
N PRO A 44 3.82 10.72 4.68
CA PRO A 44 3.32 9.58 3.95
C PRO A 44 3.65 9.71 2.44
N GLU A 45 4.06 8.61 1.82
CA GLU A 45 4.30 8.46 0.39
C GLU A 45 3.58 7.20 -0.13
N GLY A 46 3.76 6.08 0.58
CA GLY A 46 3.05 4.83 0.31
C GLY A 46 1.62 4.87 0.80
N ILE A 47 0.69 4.34 0.00
CA ILE A 47 -0.71 4.20 0.36
C ILE A 47 -1.29 2.89 -0.20
N ALA A 48 -2.05 2.17 0.62
CA ALA A 48 -2.82 1.02 0.18
C ALA A 48 -4.18 0.97 0.89
N ALA A 49 -5.19 0.44 0.22
CA ALA A 49 -6.52 0.26 0.81
C ALA A 49 -6.85 -1.24 0.95
N SER A 50 -7.43 -1.63 2.08
CA SER A 50 -8.00 -2.96 2.24
C SER A 50 -9.49 -2.99 1.86
N PRO A 51 -10.05 -4.17 1.55
CA PRO A 51 -11.46 -4.32 1.19
C PRO A 51 -12.47 -3.90 2.27
N ASP A 52 -12.06 -3.87 3.54
CA ASP A 52 -12.85 -3.40 4.67
C ASP A 52 -12.79 -1.88 4.89
N GLY A 53 -12.12 -1.15 4.00
CA GLY A 53 -12.11 0.32 4.00
C GLY A 53 -11.06 0.95 4.92
N LEU A 54 -10.06 0.20 5.37
CA LEU A 54 -8.90 0.79 6.04
C LEU A 54 -7.89 1.29 5.01
N ILE A 55 -7.25 2.41 5.32
CA ILE A 55 -6.18 3.02 4.55
C ILE A 55 -4.87 2.85 5.31
N TYR A 56 -3.93 2.15 4.70
CA TYR A 56 -2.56 2.02 5.17
C TYR A 56 -1.75 3.13 4.51
N ALA A 57 -1.04 3.91 5.30
CA ALA A 57 -0.15 4.95 4.82
C ALA A 57 1.21 4.81 5.50
N ALA A 58 2.26 4.76 4.69
CA ALA A 58 3.63 4.65 5.13
C ALA A 58 4.49 5.74 4.52
N GLY A 59 5.62 6.02 5.16
CA GLY A 59 6.46 7.14 4.75
C GLY A 59 7.80 7.14 5.48
N LEU A 60 8.26 8.34 5.81
CA LEU A 60 9.60 8.55 6.40
C LEU A 60 9.66 8.30 7.92
N SER A 61 8.57 7.79 8.52
CA SER A 61 8.52 7.45 9.95
C SER A 61 9.07 6.06 10.25
N GLY A 62 9.14 5.18 9.25
CA GLY A 62 9.40 3.75 9.46
C GLY A 62 8.19 2.96 10.00
N ASN A 63 7.01 3.61 10.07
CA ASN A 63 5.75 3.01 10.48
C ASN A 63 4.76 2.95 9.31
N ILE A 64 3.85 1.99 9.37
CA ILE A 64 2.61 1.99 8.61
C ILE A 64 1.49 2.45 9.54
N CYS A 65 0.83 3.55 9.21
CA CYS A 65 -0.28 4.11 9.96
C CYS A 65 -1.61 3.76 9.28
N VAL A 66 -2.55 3.26 10.08
CA VAL A 66 -3.82 2.70 9.58
C VAL A 66 -4.97 3.62 9.94
N TYR A 67 -5.64 4.14 8.93
CA TYR A 67 -6.72 5.09 9.06
C TYR A 67 -8.06 4.50 8.61
N THR A 68 -9.15 4.99 9.20
CA THR A 68 -10.48 4.87 8.57
C THR A 68 -10.64 5.89 7.45
N LEU A 69 -11.66 5.71 6.59
CA LEU A 69 -12.01 6.70 5.55
C LEU A 69 -12.46 8.06 6.11
N ASP A 70 -12.79 8.12 7.40
CA ASP A 70 -13.12 9.36 8.10
C ASP A 70 -11.88 10.01 8.76
N GLY A 71 -10.70 9.43 8.59
CA GLY A 71 -9.43 10.00 9.06
C GLY A 71 -8.99 9.57 10.46
N GLU A 72 -9.72 8.65 11.11
CA GLU A 72 -9.35 8.16 12.44
C GLU A 72 -8.12 7.24 12.35
N LEU A 73 -7.06 7.55 13.10
CA LEU A 73 -5.91 6.65 13.26
C LEU A 73 -6.28 5.48 14.18
N THR A 74 -6.45 4.31 13.60
CA THR A 74 -6.85 3.08 14.33
C THR A 74 -5.64 2.28 14.82
N ARG A 75 -4.51 2.36 14.13
CA ARG A 75 -3.31 1.58 14.45
C ARG A 75 -2.04 2.20 13.89
N VAL A 76 -0.93 1.98 14.59
CA VAL A 76 0.43 2.19 14.08
C VAL A 76 1.15 0.84 14.09
N ILE A 77 1.71 0.44 12.94
CA ILE A 77 2.49 -0.78 12.77
C ILE A 77 3.96 -0.36 12.62
N PRO A 78 4.81 -0.56 13.64
CA PRO A 78 6.22 -0.29 13.51
C PRO A 78 6.88 -1.33 12.61
N VAL A 79 7.57 -0.87 11.56
CA VAL A 79 8.28 -1.75 10.61
C VAL A 79 9.77 -1.72 10.88
N ALA A 80 10.38 -0.53 10.78
CA ALA A 80 11.80 -0.34 11.03
C ALA A 80 12.10 1.14 11.32
N ALA A 81 12.73 1.43 12.46
CA ALA A 81 13.00 2.80 12.86
C ALA A 81 13.96 3.51 11.88
N ASN A 82 13.63 4.76 11.52
CA ASN A 82 14.39 5.62 10.60
C ASN A 82 14.48 5.11 9.15
N HIS A 83 13.71 4.08 8.79
CA HIS A 83 13.56 3.65 7.41
C HIS A 83 12.54 4.52 6.67
N ALA A 84 12.63 4.52 5.34
CA ALA A 84 11.69 5.21 4.46
C ALA A 84 10.88 4.19 3.66
N LEU A 85 9.57 4.15 3.92
CA LEU A 85 8.62 3.22 3.32
C LEU A 85 7.85 3.95 2.20
N LEU A 86 8.24 3.74 0.94
CA LEU A 86 7.81 4.62 -0.16
C LEU A 86 6.60 4.10 -0.95
N GLY A 87 6.51 2.79 -1.16
CA GLY A 87 5.40 2.16 -1.88
C GLY A 87 4.77 1.03 -1.08
N GLU A 88 3.45 0.91 -1.20
CA GLU A 88 2.65 -0.10 -0.51
C GLU A 88 1.64 -0.73 -1.46
N LEU A 89 1.43 -2.04 -1.30
CA LEU A 89 0.41 -2.80 -2.02
C LEU A 89 -0.30 -3.75 -1.06
N PHE A 90 -1.60 -3.58 -0.87
CA PHE A 90 -2.43 -4.52 -0.12
C PHE A 90 -2.96 -5.61 -1.05
N VAL A 91 -2.76 -6.87 -0.67
CA VAL A 91 -3.31 -8.03 -1.38
C VAL A 91 -4.10 -8.90 -0.41
N ALA A 92 -5.40 -9.08 -0.67
CA ALA A 92 -6.28 -9.84 0.21
C ALA A 92 -5.78 -11.28 0.42
N GLY A 93 -5.72 -11.72 1.68
CA GLY A 93 -5.20 -13.04 2.06
C GLY A 93 -3.66 -13.14 2.07
N GLN A 94 -2.95 -12.18 1.49
CA GLN A 94 -1.48 -12.12 1.53
C GLN A 94 -1.01 -11.06 2.54
N GLY A 95 -1.50 -9.83 2.49
CA GLY A 95 -1.08 -8.75 3.41
C GLY A 95 -0.54 -7.55 2.65
N LEU A 96 0.35 -6.80 3.28
CA LEU A 96 0.95 -5.60 2.70
C LEU A 96 2.34 -5.89 2.17
N TYR A 97 2.58 -5.64 0.89
CA TYR A 97 3.92 -5.56 0.32
C TYR A 97 4.41 -4.13 0.42
N VAL A 98 5.62 -3.94 0.93
CA VAL A 98 6.17 -2.61 1.21
C VAL A 98 7.58 -2.49 0.63
N ALA A 99 7.83 -1.37 -0.03
CA ALA A 99 9.14 -0.93 -0.48
C ALA A 99 9.83 -0.20 0.66
N ASP A 100 10.79 -0.86 1.28
CA ASP A 100 11.44 -0.45 2.51
C ASP A 100 12.90 -0.06 2.25
N ASN A 101 13.21 1.22 2.44
CA ASN A 101 14.55 1.76 2.26
C ASN A 101 15.24 2.00 3.60
N ASN A 102 16.51 1.61 3.65
CA ASN A 102 17.40 1.85 4.78
C ASN A 102 17.57 3.36 5.05
N PRO A 103 17.99 3.74 6.27
CA PRO A 103 18.22 5.13 6.63
C PRO A 103 19.12 5.85 5.62
N GLY A 104 18.72 7.06 5.21
CA GLY A 104 19.45 7.85 4.22
C GLY A 104 19.48 7.26 2.81
N PHE A 105 18.57 6.33 2.48
CA PHE A 105 18.49 5.66 1.19
C PHE A 105 19.78 4.90 0.82
N ALA A 106 20.46 4.31 1.82
CA ALA A 106 21.70 3.55 1.63
C ALA A 106 21.48 2.13 1.02
N GLY A 107 20.28 1.86 0.50
CA GLY A 107 19.85 0.57 -0.04
C GLY A 107 18.40 0.28 0.33
N GLY A 108 17.81 -0.70 -0.34
CA GLY A 108 16.40 -1.05 -0.17
C GLY A 108 16.14 -2.55 -0.17
N ARG A 109 14.94 -2.89 0.31
CA ARG A 109 14.39 -4.24 0.35
C ARG A 109 12.90 -4.21 0.11
N VAL A 110 12.37 -5.34 -0.31
CA VAL A 110 10.93 -5.58 -0.41
C VAL A 110 10.54 -6.50 0.72
N ILE A 111 9.55 -6.09 1.49
CA ILE A 111 9.04 -6.83 2.64
C ILE A 111 7.55 -7.13 2.46
N ARG A 112 7.08 -8.16 3.16
CA ARG A 112 5.66 -8.42 3.40
C ARG A 112 5.36 -8.21 4.88
N VAL A 113 4.31 -7.45 5.17
CA VAL A 113 3.82 -7.17 6.51
C VAL A 113 2.44 -7.81 6.67
N ASP A 114 2.28 -8.58 7.75
CA ASP A 114 0.96 -9.03 8.20
C ASP A 114 0.23 -7.85 8.86
N PRO A 115 -0.88 -7.35 8.29
CA PRO A 115 -1.57 -6.17 8.81
C PRO A 115 -2.25 -6.41 10.18
N ARG A 116 -2.45 -7.67 10.59
CA ARG A 116 -3.04 -8.04 11.88
C ARG A 116 -1.98 -8.22 12.96
N SER A 117 -0.93 -8.97 12.69
CA SER A 117 0.12 -9.22 13.70
C SER A 117 1.24 -8.18 13.70
N GLY A 118 1.43 -7.47 12.58
CA GLY A 118 2.60 -6.62 12.35
C GLY A 118 3.87 -7.39 12.00
N ALA A 119 3.78 -8.72 11.80
CA ALA A 119 4.94 -9.54 11.47
C ALA A 119 5.53 -9.14 10.11
N VAL A 120 6.85 -8.93 10.08
CA VAL A 120 7.60 -8.53 8.87
C VAL A 120 8.37 -9.73 8.32
N THR A 121 8.22 -9.98 7.02
CA THR A 121 9.00 -10.97 6.26
C THR A 121 9.77 -10.27 5.16
N VAL A 122 11.08 -10.47 5.08
CA VAL A 122 11.90 -9.94 3.97
C VAL A 122 11.79 -10.88 2.77
N LEU A 123 11.41 -10.35 1.61
CA LEU A 123 11.29 -11.10 0.37
C LEU A 123 12.54 -10.97 -0.49
N ALA A 124 13.04 -9.75 -0.64
CA ALA A 124 14.21 -9.48 -1.47
C ALA A 124 15.00 -8.27 -0.94
N THR A 125 16.31 -8.28 -1.18
CA THR A 125 17.25 -7.22 -0.80
C THR A 125 18.14 -6.84 -1.99
N GLY A 126 18.99 -5.83 -1.81
CA GLY A 126 19.99 -5.42 -2.80
C GLY A 126 19.51 -4.36 -3.79
N PHE A 127 18.32 -3.78 -3.55
CA PHE A 127 17.87 -2.61 -4.28
C PHE A 127 18.69 -1.39 -3.88
N ARG A 128 18.80 -0.42 -4.78
CA ARG A 128 19.41 0.88 -4.46
C ARG A 128 18.38 1.79 -3.78
N ASN A 129 17.16 1.82 -4.31
CA ASN A 129 16.05 2.59 -3.77
C ASN A 129 14.69 1.99 -4.22
N THR A 130 14.07 1.14 -3.40
CA THR A 130 12.75 0.57 -3.74
C THR A 130 11.67 1.64 -3.66
N ASN A 131 10.78 1.72 -4.65
CA ASN A 131 9.67 2.67 -4.62
C ASN A 131 8.30 2.02 -4.86
N ALA A 132 7.71 2.05 -6.04
CA ALA A 132 6.40 1.43 -6.25
C ALA A 132 6.44 -0.09 -6.34
N ILE A 133 5.33 -0.72 -5.98
CA ILE A 133 5.09 -2.15 -6.07
C ILE A 133 3.74 -2.40 -6.73
N THR A 134 3.68 -3.30 -7.71
CA THR A 134 2.44 -3.87 -8.24
C THR A 134 2.56 -5.40 -8.33
N GLN A 135 1.45 -6.11 -8.53
CA GLN A 135 1.43 -7.57 -8.62
C GLN A 135 0.66 -8.00 -9.86
N ASP A 136 1.20 -8.98 -10.60
CA ASP A 136 0.47 -9.61 -11.71
C ASP A 136 -0.52 -10.69 -11.23
N HIS A 137 -1.31 -11.23 -12.14
CA HIS A 137 -2.30 -12.27 -11.82
C HIS A 137 -1.69 -13.61 -11.40
N HIS A 138 -0.39 -13.84 -11.61
CA HIS A 138 0.33 -15.01 -11.12
C HIS A 138 0.93 -14.78 -9.73
N GLY A 139 0.81 -13.57 -9.18
CA GLY A 139 1.33 -13.20 -7.88
C GLY A 139 2.75 -12.65 -7.91
N THR A 140 3.41 -12.53 -9.08
CA THR A 140 4.75 -11.94 -9.17
C THR A 140 4.66 -10.44 -8.92
N LEU A 141 5.51 -9.93 -8.04
CA LEU A 141 5.59 -8.50 -7.75
C LEU A 141 6.53 -7.83 -8.74
N TYR A 142 6.20 -6.62 -9.17
CA TYR A 142 7.05 -5.74 -9.97
C TYR A 142 7.36 -4.51 -9.14
N VAL A 143 8.64 -4.25 -8.95
CA VAL A 143 9.12 -3.24 -8.01
C VAL A 143 10.08 -2.30 -8.72
N SER A 144 9.82 -1.00 -8.63
CA SER A 144 10.73 -0.01 -9.20
C SER A 144 11.93 0.23 -8.28
N ASP A 145 13.11 0.35 -8.88
CA ASP A 145 14.34 0.81 -8.24
C ASP A 145 14.64 2.22 -8.75
N SER A 146 14.30 3.22 -7.94
CA SER A 146 14.33 4.65 -8.32
C SER A 146 15.73 5.20 -8.53
N PHE A 147 16.78 4.50 -8.07
CA PHE A 147 18.16 4.97 -8.21
C PHE A 147 18.85 4.28 -9.39
N PRO A 148 19.65 5.04 -10.17
CA PRO A 148 20.17 4.55 -11.43
C PRO A 148 21.21 3.46 -11.19
N ASN A 149 21.30 2.53 -12.14
CA ASN A 149 22.38 1.56 -12.20
C ASN A 149 23.70 2.21 -12.64
N ALA A 150 24.76 1.41 -12.78
CA ALA A 150 26.08 1.90 -13.18
C ALA A 150 26.11 2.54 -14.58
N ALA A 151 25.13 2.23 -15.44
CA ALA A 151 24.97 2.83 -16.76
C ALA A 151 24.10 4.10 -16.74
N GLY A 152 23.60 4.53 -15.58
CA GLY A 152 22.73 5.70 -15.46
C GLY A 152 21.25 5.43 -15.73
N GLU A 153 20.82 4.17 -15.77
CA GLU A 153 19.46 3.77 -16.13
C GLU A 153 18.63 3.40 -14.90
N GLY A 154 17.33 3.66 -14.93
CA GLY A 154 16.41 3.12 -13.92
C GLY A 154 16.06 1.67 -14.20
N GLU A 155 15.64 0.95 -13.16
CA GLU A 155 15.38 -0.50 -13.23
C GLU A 155 14.04 -0.85 -12.59
N ILE A 156 13.40 -1.88 -13.14
CA ILE A 156 12.25 -2.56 -12.54
C ILE A 156 12.65 -4.02 -12.33
N TYR A 157 12.37 -4.54 -11.15
CA TYR A 157 12.65 -5.94 -10.77
C TYR A 157 11.35 -6.71 -10.59
N THR A 158 11.35 -7.97 -11.00
CA THR A 158 10.39 -8.96 -10.50
C THR A 158 10.83 -9.47 -9.13
N VAL A 159 9.89 -9.67 -8.20
CA VAL A 159 10.12 -10.26 -6.89
C VAL A 159 9.10 -11.39 -6.67
N SER A 160 9.58 -12.57 -6.28
CA SER A 160 8.69 -13.67 -5.91
C SER A 160 8.10 -13.42 -4.51
N PRO A 161 6.79 -13.70 -4.29
CA PRO A 161 6.21 -13.69 -2.95
C PRO A 161 6.86 -14.68 -1.97
N SER A 162 7.55 -15.72 -2.48
CA SER A 162 8.35 -16.65 -1.66
C SER A 162 9.80 -16.19 -1.46
N GLY A 163 10.20 -15.11 -2.11
CA GLY A 163 11.51 -14.48 -1.97
C GLY A 163 12.40 -14.56 -3.21
N GLY A 164 13.37 -13.64 -3.28
CA GLY A 164 14.27 -13.46 -4.41
C GLY A 164 13.77 -12.43 -5.43
N ARG A 165 14.71 -11.83 -6.16
CA ARG A 165 14.43 -10.84 -7.21
C ARG A 165 15.22 -11.14 -8.48
N ALA A 166 14.70 -10.69 -9.62
CA ALA A 166 15.39 -10.69 -10.90
C ALA A 166 15.12 -9.38 -11.65
N LEU A 167 16.11 -8.89 -12.38
CA LEU A 167 15.94 -7.71 -13.24
C LEU A 167 14.90 -8.04 -14.32
N TRP A 168 13.88 -7.20 -14.44
CA TRP A 168 12.85 -7.35 -15.47
C TRP A 168 13.06 -6.38 -16.62
N ALA A 169 13.30 -5.12 -16.32
CA ALA A 169 13.59 -4.10 -17.32
C ALA A 169 14.54 -3.04 -16.79
N HIS A 170 15.29 -2.42 -17.70
CA HIS A 170 16.07 -1.24 -17.44
C HIS A 170 15.97 -0.30 -18.65
N SER A 171 16.05 1.01 -18.40
CA SER A 171 16.00 2.01 -19.47
C SER A 171 16.47 3.38 -18.98
N PRO A 172 17.10 4.20 -19.84
CA PRO A 172 17.33 5.61 -19.54
C PRO A 172 16.03 6.38 -19.25
N LEU A 173 14.89 5.92 -19.77
CA LEU A 173 13.57 6.53 -19.51
C LEU A 173 13.06 6.30 -18.08
N LEU A 174 13.65 5.34 -17.36
CA LEU A 174 13.32 5.05 -15.96
C LEU A 174 14.26 5.78 -14.98
N ALA A 175 15.29 6.45 -15.51
CA ALA A 175 16.31 7.12 -14.70
C ALA A 175 15.74 8.36 -13.99
N PRO A 176 16.32 8.78 -12.85
CA PRO A 176 15.95 10.03 -12.21
C PRO A 176 16.25 11.24 -13.09
N HIS A 177 15.39 12.25 -12.98
CA HIS A 177 15.57 13.56 -13.59
C HIS A 177 15.34 14.67 -12.57
N GLY A 178 16.24 15.65 -12.52
CA GLY A 178 16.08 16.82 -11.64
C GLY A 178 16.22 16.49 -10.15
N PHE A 179 15.58 17.32 -9.32
CA PHE A 179 15.57 17.19 -7.87
C PHE A 179 14.13 17.08 -7.35
N PRO A 180 13.81 16.13 -6.45
CA PRO A 180 14.70 15.12 -5.89
C PRO A 180 15.03 14.02 -6.91
N GLY A 181 16.25 13.48 -6.86
CA GLY A 181 16.79 12.56 -7.88
C GLY A 181 16.21 11.13 -7.82
N PHE A 182 14.88 11.00 -7.85
CA PHE A 182 14.16 9.73 -7.91
C PHE A 182 13.70 9.45 -9.35
N GLY A 183 13.98 8.25 -9.84
CA GLY A 183 13.56 7.74 -11.14
C GLY A 183 12.16 7.17 -11.09
N ALA A 184 11.97 5.99 -11.70
CA ALA A 184 10.68 5.29 -11.70
C ALA A 184 10.07 5.17 -10.29
N ASN A 185 9.11 6.03 -9.99
CA ASN A 185 8.42 6.12 -8.70
C ASN A 185 7.06 5.37 -8.72
N GLY A 186 6.48 5.13 -9.91
CA GLY A 186 5.23 4.40 -10.09
C GLY A 186 5.36 3.17 -10.99
N VAL A 187 4.59 2.12 -10.70
CA VAL A 187 4.39 0.95 -11.59
C VAL A 187 2.97 0.42 -11.40
N ALA A 188 2.29 0.11 -12.50
CA ALA A 188 0.95 -0.47 -12.49
C ALA A 188 0.72 -1.28 -13.77
N PHE A 189 -0.12 -2.29 -13.68
CA PHE A 189 -0.69 -2.95 -14.85
C PHE A 189 -1.90 -2.17 -15.36
N ASP A 190 -2.14 -2.26 -16.67
CA ASP A 190 -3.40 -1.81 -17.22
C ASP A 190 -4.55 -2.72 -16.76
N ARG A 191 -5.79 -2.28 -17.02
CA ARG A 191 -6.95 -3.16 -16.85
C ARG A 191 -7.05 -4.06 -18.07
N THR A 192 -6.28 -5.16 -18.11
CA THR A 192 -6.53 -6.27 -19.04
C THR A 192 -6.60 -7.61 -18.32
#